data_AF-A0A7L4R5M3-F1
#
_entry.id   AF-A0A7L4R5M3-F1
#
_cell.length_a   1.000
_cell.length_b   1.000
_cell.length_c   1.000
_cell.angle_alpha   90.00
_cell.angle_beta   90.00
_cell.angle_gamma   90.00
#
_symmetry.space_group_name_H-M   'P 1'
#
loop_
_entity.id
_entity.type
_entity.pdbx_description
1 polymer ?
#
loop_
_entity_poly.entity_id
_entity_poly.type
_entity_poly.pdbx_seq_one_letter_code
_entity_poly.pdbx_strand_id
1 'polypeptide(L)'
;MGLLDAFGEALKKKKSTLADKDYKCPSCGTKITLDMERCPQCGVRIKSMFRKKCPKCGEMCELDAKICPKCGYNFEAEIARARKTIWRCPRCGYEMDSLYTQCPACNIRLM
;
A
#
# COMPACT_ATOMS: atom_id res chain seq x y z
N MET A 1 37.45 -30.35 -7.03
CA MET A 1 37.42 -29.44 -5.86
C MET A 1 36.79 -28.14 -6.35
N GLY A 2 35.64 -27.65 -5.90
CA GLY A 2 34.66 -28.13 -4.94
C GLY A 2 33.28 -27.62 -5.39
N LEU A 3 32.27 -28.45 -5.19
CA LEU A 3 30.89 -28.29 -5.62
C LEU A 3 30.04 -27.62 -4.51
N LEU A 4 30.56 -26.58 -3.86
CA LEU A 4 29.89 -25.93 -2.74
C LEU A 4 30.09 -24.41 -2.80
N ASP A 5 29.01 -23.70 -3.11
CA ASP A 5 28.60 -22.42 -2.49
C ASP A 5 27.23 -22.07 -3.13
N ALA A 6 26.17 -22.71 -2.65
CA ALA A 6 25.29 -22.15 -1.62
C ALA A 6 24.36 -21.07 -2.19
N PHE A 7 23.20 -21.54 -2.63
CA PHE A 7 21.95 -20.78 -2.78
C PHE A 7 21.72 -19.89 -1.55
N GLY A 8 22.08 -18.62 -1.65
CA GLY A 8 21.89 -17.65 -0.57
C GLY A 8 21.75 -16.25 -1.15
N GLU A 9 20.52 -15.89 -1.53
CA GLU A 9 19.92 -14.53 -1.39
C GLU A 9 18.74 -14.33 -2.36
N ALA A 10 17.69 -15.14 -2.22
CA ALA A 10 16.43 -14.97 -2.95
C ALA A 10 15.35 -14.20 -2.15
N LEU A 11 15.72 -13.44 -1.11
CA LEU A 11 14.75 -12.77 -0.23
C LEU A 11 15.24 -11.38 0.24
N LYS A 12 15.07 -10.34 -0.58
CA LYS A 12 14.95 -8.99 0.01
C LYS A 12 14.01 -8.06 -0.76
N LYS A 13 12.76 -8.15 -0.32
CA LYS A 13 11.82 -7.03 -0.08
C LYS A 13 11.44 -6.19 -1.31
N LYS A 14 10.37 -6.64 -1.98
CA LYS A 14 9.41 -5.75 -2.63
C LYS A 14 8.85 -4.78 -1.56
N LYS A 15 9.42 -3.58 -1.44
CA LYS A 15 8.88 -2.53 -0.58
C LYS A 15 7.65 -1.93 -1.25
N SER A 16 6.51 -2.18 -0.63
CA SER A 16 5.20 -1.71 -1.03
C SER A 16 5.13 -0.18 -1.03
N THR A 17 4.65 0.38 -2.14
CA THR A 17 4.42 1.80 -2.42
C THR A 17 3.36 2.41 -1.47
N LEU A 18 3.72 2.68 -0.22
CA LEU A 18 2.89 3.38 0.79
C LEU A 18 3.70 4.50 1.51
N ALA A 19 4.77 4.99 0.87
CA ALA A 19 5.82 5.79 1.51
C ALA A 19 5.55 7.32 1.59
N ASP A 20 4.47 7.83 1.02
CA ASP A 20 4.27 9.29 0.85
C ASP A 20 3.26 9.91 1.82
N LYS A 21 2.96 9.26 2.94
CA LYS A 21 2.12 9.85 3.98
C LYS A 21 2.92 9.99 5.26
N ASP A 22 3.15 11.22 5.68
CA ASP A 22 3.69 11.55 7.00
C ASP A 22 2.64 11.28 8.08
N TYR A 23 2.96 10.38 9.00
CA TYR A 23 2.16 10.08 10.17
C TYR A 23 2.85 10.63 11.42
N LYS A 24 2.09 10.94 12.47
CA LYS A 24 2.66 11.28 13.78
C LYS A 24 2.75 10.02 14.62
N CYS A 25 3.90 9.81 15.26
CA CYS A 25 4.08 8.74 16.21
C CYS A 25 3.13 8.96 17.39
N PRO A 26 2.22 8.02 17.70
CA PRO A 26 1.30 8.19 18.83
C PRO A 26 2.00 8.15 20.19
N SER A 27 3.24 7.66 20.26
CA SER A 27 4.01 7.60 21.50
C SER A 27 4.84 8.85 21.80
N CYS A 28 5.35 9.55 20.78
CA CYS A 28 6.27 10.68 20.97
C CYS A 28 5.96 11.90 20.10
N GLY A 29 4.97 11.84 19.21
CA GLY A 29 4.57 12.93 18.33
C GLY A 29 5.48 13.18 17.12
N THR A 30 6.62 12.49 17.01
CA THR A 30 7.55 12.60 15.87
C THR A 30 6.87 12.27 14.55
N LYS A 31 7.22 13.02 13.50
CA LYS A 31 6.84 12.68 12.11
C LYS A 31 7.57 11.42 11.67
N ILE A 32 6.81 10.39 11.32
CA ILE A 32 7.26 9.06 10.90
C ILE A 32 6.56 8.67 9.61
N THR A 33 7.12 7.70 8.89
CA THR A 33 6.46 7.09 7.72
C THR A 33 6.03 5.66 8.04
N LEU A 34 4.96 5.17 7.40
CA LEU A 34 4.46 3.80 7.59
C LEU A 34 5.41 2.70 7.10
N ASP A 35 6.43 3.05 6.30
CA ASP A 35 7.50 2.11 5.90
C ASP A 35 8.45 1.77 7.07
N MET A 36 8.55 2.64 8.07
CA MET A 36 9.47 2.45 9.20
C MET A 36 8.96 1.38 10.17
N GLU A 37 9.83 0.43 10.53
CA GLU A 37 9.51 -0.60 11.52
C GLU A 37 9.48 -0.04 12.95
N ARG A 38 10.32 0.97 13.23
CA ARG A 38 10.44 1.63 14.54
C ARG A 38 10.56 3.14 14.38
N CYS A 39 10.05 3.88 15.36
CA CYS A 39 10.24 5.32 15.43
C CYS A 39 11.72 5.64 15.69
N PRO A 40 12.35 6.54 14.91
CA PRO A 40 13.74 6.94 15.14
C PRO A 40 13.95 7.70 16.45
N GLN A 41 12.89 8.31 17.01
CA GLN A 41 13.01 9.16 18.20
C GLN A 41 12.69 8.44 19.52
N CYS A 42 11.74 7.51 19.53
CA CYS A 42 11.35 6.78 20.75
C CYS A 42 11.57 5.27 20.68
N GLY A 43 11.98 4.73 19.52
CA GLY A 43 12.22 3.29 19.35
C GLY A 43 10.96 2.42 19.32
N VAL A 44 9.76 3.00 19.47
CA VAL A 44 8.50 2.23 19.48
C VAL A 44 8.24 1.57 18.13
N ARG A 45 7.67 0.36 18.13
CA ARG A 45 7.33 -0.38 16.91
C ARG A 45 6.08 0.22 16.26
N ILE A 46 6.29 0.89 15.13
CA ILE A 46 5.22 1.59 14.39
C ILE A 46 4.21 0.59 13.82
N LYS A 47 4.69 -0.51 13.20
CA LYS A 47 3.82 -1.55 12.62
C LYS A 47 2.83 -2.15 13.61
N SER A 48 3.20 -2.26 14.89
CA SER A 48 2.32 -2.81 15.93
C SER A 48 1.33 -1.79 16.51
N MET A 49 1.63 -0.50 16.38
CA MET A 49 0.77 0.57 16.89
C MET A 49 -0.30 1.01 15.89
N PHE A 50 0.03 1.03 14.61
CA PHE A 50 -0.94 1.42 13.59
C PHE A 50 -1.80 0.22 13.20
N ARG A 51 -3.06 0.25 13.63
CA ARG A 51 -4.11 -0.70 13.23
C ARG A 51 -5.10 0.04 12.36
N LYS A 52 -5.60 -0.61 11.30
CA LYS A 52 -6.67 -0.09 10.45
C LYS A 52 -8.01 -0.62 10.96
N LYS A 53 -9.00 0.26 11.03
CA LYS A 53 -10.38 -0.14 11.36
C LYS A 53 -11.03 -0.76 10.13
N CYS A 54 -11.63 -1.94 10.28
CA CYS A 54 -12.38 -2.56 9.20
C CYS A 54 -13.63 -1.73 8.87
N PRO A 55 -13.84 -1.30 7.62
CA PRO A 55 -15.01 -0.52 7.24
C PRO A 55 -16.32 -1.31 7.33
N LYS A 56 -16.26 -2.65 7.27
CA LYS A 56 -17.44 -3.51 7.31
C LYS A 56 -17.91 -3.83 8.74
N CYS A 57 -16.99 -4.06 9.68
CA CYS A 57 -17.32 -4.56 11.02
C CYS A 57 -16.75 -3.74 12.18
N GLY A 58 -15.92 -2.73 11.91
CA GLY A 58 -15.31 -1.87 12.92
C GLY A 58 -14.13 -2.48 13.68
N GLU A 59 -13.69 -3.70 13.35
CA GLU A 59 -12.59 -4.40 14.03
C GLU A 59 -11.22 -3.75 13.76
N MET A 60 -10.34 -3.72 14.76
CA MET A 60 -8.98 -3.22 14.61
C MET A 60 -8.08 -4.29 14.00
N CYS A 61 -7.82 -4.19 12.69
CA CYS A 61 -6.94 -5.08 11.96
C CYS A 61 -5.52 -4.51 11.88
N GLU A 62 -4.51 -5.38 11.72
CA GLU A 62 -3.15 -4.93 11.40
C GLU A 62 -3.14 -4.20 10.05
N LEU A 63 -2.25 -3.22 9.89
CA LEU A 63 -2.11 -2.48 8.63
C LEU A 63 -1.89 -3.40 7.43
N ASP A 64 -1.07 -4.44 7.61
CA ASP A 64 -0.72 -5.41 6.58
C ASP A 64 -1.77 -6.52 6.41
N ALA A 65 -2.78 -6.59 7.29
CA ALA A 65 -3.81 -7.62 7.22
C ALA A 65 -4.57 -7.55 5.89
N LYS A 66 -4.46 -8.60 5.08
CA LYS A 66 -5.15 -8.71 3.79
C LYS A 66 -6.65 -8.92 3.98
N ILE A 67 -7.01 -9.68 5.02
CA ILE A 67 -8.39 -10.08 5.31
C ILE A 67 -8.67 -9.79 6.79
N CYS A 68 -9.86 -9.25 7.08
CA CYS A 68 -10.31 -9.07 8.45
C CYS A 68 -10.64 -10.44 9.08
N PRO A 69 -10.02 -10.82 10.22
CA PRO A 69 -10.26 -12.10 10.87
C PRO A 69 -11.68 -12.24 11.43
N LYS A 70 -12.36 -11.13 11.73
CA LYS A 70 -13.70 -11.14 12.31
C LYS A 70 -14.82 -11.33 11.28
N CYS A 71 -14.73 -10.65 10.15
CA CYS A 71 -15.84 -10.55 9.20
C CYS A 71 -15.50 -11.03 7.78
N GLY A 72 -14.26 -11.43 7.53
CA GLY A 72 -13.78 -11.88 6.22
C GLY A 72 -13.64 -10.77 5.18
N TYR A 73 -13.71 -9.49 5.56
CA TYR A 73 -13.55 -8.39 4.61
C TYR A 73 -12.13 -8.37 4.02
N ASN A 74 -12.03 -8.45 2.70
CA ASN A 74 -10.75 -8.54 1.99
C ASN A 74 -10.28 -7.16 1.52
N PHE A 75 -9.36 -6.56 2.28
CA PHE A 75 -8.76 -5.26 1.99
C PHE A 75 -7.95 -5.28 0.69
N GLU A 76 -7.26 -6.39 0.40
CA GLU A 76 -6.45 -6.53 -0.82
C GLU A 76 -7.35 -6.62 -2.06
N ALA A 77 -8.49 -7.32 -1.98
CA ALA A 77 -9.45 -7.40 -3.07
C ALA A 77 -10.08 -6.04 -3.40
N GLU A 78 -10.39 -5.21 -2.40
CA GLU A 78 -10.91 -3.86 -2.65
C GLU A 78 -9.90 -2.97 -3.38
N ILE A 79 -8.64 -2.98 -2.91
CA ILE A 79 -7.54 -2.24 -3.55
C ILE A 79 -7.28 -2.79 -4.96
N ALA A 80 -7.36 -4.10 -5.14
CA ALA A 80 -7.17 -4.73 -6.45
C ALA A 80 -8.30 -4.39 -7.42
N ARG A 81 -9.56 -4.36 -6.98
CA ARG A 81 -10.68 -3.89 -7.80
C ARG A 81 -10.50 -2.43 -8.19
N ALA A 82 -10.14 -1.57 -7.24
CA ALA A 82 -9.88 -0.16 -7.48
C ALA A 82 -8.69 0.11 -8.41
N ARG A 83 -7.75 -0.81 -8.53
CA ARG A 83 -6.57 -0.69 -9.42
C ARG A 83 -6.77 -1.31 -10.81
N LYS A 84 -7.82 -2.10 -11.04
CA LYS A 84 -7.89 -2.97 -12.23
C LYS A 84 -8.41 -2.26 -13.49
N THR A 85 -8.90 -1.05 -13.37
CA THR A 85 -9.52 -0.30 -14.46
C THR A 85 -8.64 0.86 -14.94
N ILE A 86 -7.33 0.65 -15.01
CA ILE A 86 -6.44 1.65 -15.61
C ILE A 86 -6.59 1.57 -17.14
N TRP A 87 -7.14 2.62 -17.73
CA TRP A 87 -7.23 2.82 -19.16
C TRP A 87 -6.10 3.75 -19.62
N ARG A 88 -5.45 3.39 -20.73
CA ARG A 88 -4.36 4.17 -21.32
C ARG A 88 -4.86 4.96 -22.52
N CYS A 89 -4.68 6.28 -22.47
CA CYS A 89 -5.12 7.16 -23.53
C CYS A 89 -4.36 6.87 -24.85
N PRO A 90 -5.04 6.55 -25.97
CA PRO A 90 -4.37 6.26 -27.25
C PRO A 90 -3.76 7.50 -27.91
N ARG A 91 -4.15 8.72 -27.49
CA ARG A 91 -3.63 9.97 -28.07
C ARG A 91 -2.39 10.51 -27.37
N CYS A 92 -2.27 10.36 -26.05
CA CYS A 92 -1.14 10.90 -25.29
C CYS A 92 -0.41 9.86 -24.41
N GLY A 93 -0.93 8.64 -24.31
CA GLY A 93 -0.33 7.59 -23.50
C GLY A 93 -0.56 7.72 -21.99
N TYR A 94 -1.32 8.71 -21.53
CA TYR A 94 -1.62 8.94 -20.10
C TYR A 94 -2.43 7.78 -19.50
N GLU A 95 -2.00 7.30 -18.34
CA GLU A 95 -2.62 6.22 -17.59
C GLU A 95 -3.58 6.79 -16.55
N MET A 96 -4.84 6.35 -16.58
CA MET A 96 -5.87 6.86 -15.69
C MET A 96 -6.93 5.81 -15.40
N ASP A 97 -7.71 6.01 -14.34
CA ASP A 97 -8.81 5.11 -14.04
C ASP A 97 -9.96 5.25 -15.06
N SER A 98 -10.74 4.19 -15.26
CA SER A 98 -11.82 4.15 -16.25
C SER A 98 -13.03 5.01 -15.88
N LEU A 99 -13.06 5.62 -14.68
CA LEU A 99 -14.13 6.50 -14.25
C LEU A 99 -14.10 7.89 -14.90
N TYR A 100 -13.05 8.22 -15.66
CA TYR A 100 -12.91 9.52 -16.31
C TYR A 100 -13.46 9.52 -17.74
N THR A 101 -14.40 10.43 -18.02
CA THR A 101 -14.98 10.67 -19.37
C THR A 101 -14.11 11.55 -20.27
N GLN A 102 -13.06 12.18 -19.73
CA GLN A 102 -12.11 12.99 -20.47
C GLN A 102 -10.69 12.80 -19.93
N CYS A 103 -9.71 12.76 -20.83
CA CYS A 103 -8.31 12.64 -20.43
C CYS A 103 -7.78 14.00 -19.92
N PRO A 104 -7.28 14.13 -18.68
CA PRO A 104 -6.83 15.41 -18.11
C PRO A 104 -5.54 15.94 -18.76
N ALA A 105 -4.75 15.08 -19.39
CA ALA A 105 -3.47 15.46 -20.00
C ALA A 105 -3.62 16.02 -21.42
N CYS A 106 -4.55 15.47 -22.22
CA CYS A 106 -4.74 15.87 -23.62
C CYS A 106 -6.16 16.35 -23.94
N ASN A 107 -7.01 16.44 -22.91
CA ASN A 107 -8.40 16.88 -22.94
C ASN A 107 -9.28 16.18 -24.00
N ILE A 108 -8.90 14.97 -24.41
CA ILE A 108 -9.71 14.19 -25.34
C ILE A 108 -10.96 13.72 -24.62
N ARG A 109 -12.09 13.83 -25.30
CA ARG A 109 -13.36 13.31 -24.81
C ARG A 109 -13.51 11.87 -25.28
N LEU A 110 -13.71 10.98 -24.32
CA LEU A 110 -14.07 9.60 -24.57
C LEU A 110 -15.57 9.57 -24.76
N MET A 111 -15.99 9.35 -26.00
CA MET A 111 -17.39 9.23 -26.39
C MET A 111 -17.64 7.82 -26.90
#